data_AF-A0A430RM03-F1
#
_entry.id   AF-A0A430RM03-F1
#
_cell.length_a   1.000
_cell.length_b   1.000
_cell.length_c   1.000
_cell.angle_alpha   90.00
_cell.angle_beta   90.00
_cell.angle_gamma   90.00
#
_symmetry.space_group_name_H-M   'P 1'
#
loop_
_entity.id
_entity.type
_entity.pdbx_description
1 polymer ?
#
loop_
_entity_poly.entity_id
_entity_poly.type
_entity_poly.pdbx_seq_one_letter_code
_entity_poly.pdbx_strand_id
1 'polypeptide(L)' 'GQGERPLPPYLTYVRKECRLRPDQLDALTALARRLNRERRGKGERITENTLIRWAVDMLLENYRNSDIFHSEDKGD' A
#
# COMPACT_ATOMS: atom_id res chain seq x y z
N GLY A 1 11.79 -29.71 -18.98
CA GLY A 1 11.75 -29.07 -17.66
C GLY A 1 11.02 -27.76 -17.79
N GLN A 2 9.83 -27.65 -17.21
CA GLN A 2 9.13 -26.36 -17.15
C GLN A 2 9.74 -25.59 -15.99
N GLY A 3 10.43 -24.48 -16.26
CA GLY A 3 10.95 -23.60 -15.22
C GLY A 3 9.80 -23.10 -14.36
N GLU A 4 9.97 -23.13 -13.04
CA GLU A 4 9.00 -22.62 -12.09
C GLU A 4 8.62 -21.17 -12.45
N ARG A 5 7.34 -20.95 -12.73
CA ARG A 5 6.82 -19.59 -12.85
C ARG A 5 6.92 -18.93 -11.48
N PRO A 6 7.41 -17.67 -11.39
CA PRO A 6 7.51 -16.98 -10.12
C PRO A 6 6.13 -16.89 -9.45
N LEU A 7 6.11 -16.99 -8.12
CA LEU A 7 4.90 -16.86 -7.33
C LEU A 7 4.22 -15.52 -7.65
N PRO A 8 2.90 -15.52 -7.95
CA PRO A 8 2.17 -14.29 -8.12
C PRO A 8 2.33 -13.36 -6.90
N PRO A 9 2.54 -12.04 -7.09
CA PRO A 9 2.83 -11.11 -5.99
C PRO A 9 1.80 -11.13 -4.86
N TYR A 10 0.53 -11.38 -5.17
CA TYR A 10 -0.50 -11.42 -4.14
C TYR A 10 -0.36 -12.59 -3.15
N LEU A 11 0.36 -13.67 -3.52
CA LEU A 11 0.63 -14.80 -2.63
C LEU A 11 1.74 -14.51 -1.61
N THR A 12 2.49 -13.41 -1.78
CA THR A 12 3.50 -12.99 -0.80
C THR A 12 2.90 -12.10 0.31
N TYR A 13 1.64 -11.70 0.19
CA TYR A 13 0.95 -10.86 1.17
C TYR A 13 0.07 -11.68 2.12
N VAL A 14 -0.05 -11.21 3.37
CA VAL A 14 -0.94 -11.78 4.38
C VAL A 14 -2.34 -11.17 4.26
N ARG A 15 -3.39 -11.99 4.35
CA ARG A 15 -4.78 -11.50 4.35
C ARG A 15 -5.10 -10.79 5.66
N LYS A 16 -5.75 -9.63 5.58
CA LYS A 16 -6.25 -8.87 6.71
C LYS A 16 -7.68 -8.42 6.46
N GLU A 17 -8.55 -8.59 7.44
CA GLU A 17 -9.88 -7.96 7.43
C GLU A 17 -9.80 -6.51 7.88
N CYS A 18 -10.34 -5.58 7.08
CA CYS A 18 -10.35 -4.15 7.36
C CYS A 18 -11.75 -3.59 7.09
N ARG A 19 -12.22 -2.70 7.95
CA ARG A 19 -13.45 -1.93 7.73
C ARG A 19 -13.08 -0.52 7.32
N LEU A 20 -13.54 -0.12 6.14
CA LEU A 20 -13.43 1.23 5.62
C LEU A 20 -14.81 1.87 5.62
N ARG A 21 -14.87 3.19 5.77
CA ARG A 21 -16.12 3.92 5.55
C ARG A 21 -16.49 3.89 4.06
N PRO A 22 -17.78 4.00 3.70
CA PRO A 22 -18.21 3.97 2.30
C PRO A 22 -17.51 5.01 1.41
N ASP A 23 -17.36 6.24 1.90
CA ASP A 23 -16.68 7.34 1.19
C ASP A 23 -15.22 7.02 0.88
N GLN A 24 -14.54 6.31 1.78
CA GLN A 24 -13.15 5.90 1.60
C GLN A 24 -13.03 4.83 0.51
N LEU A 25 -13.95 3.87 0.49
CA LEU A 25 -13.97 2.81 -0.53
C LEU A 25 -14.23 3.40 -1.93
N ASP A 26 -15.21 4.29 -2.03
CA ASP A 26 -15.53 4.99 -3.28
C ASP A 26 -14.35 5.80 -3.79
N ALA A 27 -13.67 6.53 -2.90
CA ALA A 27 -12.48 7.30 -3.23
C ALA A 27 -11.32 6.42 -3.70
N LEU A 28 -11.07 5.27 -3.04
CA LEU A 28 -10.04 4.32 -3.44
C LEU A 28 -10.32 3.70 -4.82
N THR A 29 -11.57 3.29 -5.06
CA THR A 29 -12.00 2.79 -6.38
C THR A 29 -11.80 3.84 -7.47
N ALA A 30 -12.24 5.08 -7.22
CA ALA A 30 -12.09 6.18 -8.19
C ALA A 30 -10.61 6.47 -8.49
N LEU A 31 -9.78 6.52 -7.45
CA LEU A 31 -8.34 6.76 -7.58
C LEU A 31 -7.64 5.64 -8.34
N ALA A 32 -7.90 4.37 -8.00
CA ALA A 32 -7.32 3.24 -8.71
C ALA A 32 -7.71 3.25 -10.21
N ARG A 33 -8.97 3.55 -10.54
CA ARG A 33 -9.42 3.69 -11.94
C ARG A 33 -8.69 4.81 -12.66
N ARG A 34 -8.55 5.98 -12.02
CA ARG A 34 -7.83 7.12 -12.59
C ARG A 34 -6.37 6.77 -12.89
N LEU A 35 -5.65 6.23 -11.92
CA LEU A 35 -4.23 5.89 -12.07
C LEU A 35 -3.99 4.82 -13.15
N ASN A 36 -4.83 3.79 -13.23
CA ASN A 36 -4.72 2.79 -14.29
C ASN A 36 -4.97 3.38 -15.69
N ARG A 37 -5.91 4.33 -15.82
CA ARG A 37 -6.14 5.05 -17.09
C ARG A 37 -4.92 5.89 -17.48
N GLU A 38 -4.36 6.64 -16.54
CA GLU A 38 -3.17 7.48 -16.75
C GLU A 38 -1.96 6.62 -17.18
N ARG A 39 -1.80 5.43 -16.60
CA ARG A 39 -0.74 4.48 -16.96
C ARG A 39 -0.92 3.82 -18.34
N ARG A 40 -2.09 3.91 -18.97
CA ARG A 40 -2.40 3.30 -20.28
C ARG A 40 -2.01 1.82 -20.37
N GLY A 41 -2.24 1.06 -19.30
CA GLY A 41 -1.88 -0.36 -19.22
C GLY A 41 -0.41 -0.67 -18.97
N LYS A 42 0.44 0.33 -18.66
CA LYS A 42 1.85 0.12 -18.33
C LYS A 42 2.04 -0.34 -16.88
N GLY A 43 2.65 -1.51 -16.72
CA GLY A 43 3.00 -2.11 -15.44
C GLY A 43 1.85 -2.88 -14.78
N GLU A 44 2.05 -3.27 -13.52
CA GLU A 44 1.05 -4.02 -12.76
C GLU A 44 -0.21 -3.18 -12.49
N ARG A 45 -1.38 -3.84 -12.53
CA ARG A 45 -2.67 -3.20 -12.26
C ARG A 45 -2.72 -2.67 -10.83
N ILE A 46 -3.03 -1.39 -10.69
CA ILE A 46 -3.24 -0.78 -9.38
C ILE A 46 -4.64 -1.15 -8.87
N THR A 47 -4.71 -1.64 -7.64
CA THR A 47 -5.98 -1.99 -6.96
C THR A 47 -6.13 -1.17 -5.68
N GLU A 48 -7.30 -1.23 -5.05
CA GLU A 48 -7.52 -0.64 -3.74
C GLU A 48 -6.51 -1.19 -2.71
N ASN A 49 -6.23 -2.50 -2.76
CA ASN A 49 -5.20 -3.13 -1.91
C ASN A 49 -3.78 -2.60 -2.19
N THR A 50 -3.47 -2.18 -3.41
CA THR A 50 -2.20 -1.50 -3.71
C THR A 50 -2.13 -0.15 -3.02
N LEU A 51 -3.21 0.63 -3.10
CA LEU A 51 -3.30 1.95 -2.47
C LEU A 51 -3.30 1.88 -0.95
N ILE A 52 -4.01 0.90 -0.35
CA ILE A 52 -4.03 0.69 1.09
C ILE A 52 -2.63 0.35 1.60
N ARG A 53 -1.89 -0.54 0.92
CA ARG A 53 -0.51 -0.87 1.31
C ARG A 53 0.40 0.35 1.25
N TRP A 54 0.34 1.14 0.17
CA TRP A 54 1.09 2.38 0.07
C TRP A 54 0.75 3.38 1.18
N ALA A 55 -0.54 3.54 1.51
CA ALA A 55 -0.95 4.40 2.60
C ALA A 55 -0.43 3.92 3.96
N VAL A 56 -0.37 2.60 4.18
CA VAL A 56 0.24 2.00 5.38
C VAL A 56 1.75 2.27 5.41
N ASP A 57 2.46 2.07 4.30
CA ASP A 57 3.90 2.36 4.21
C ASP A 57 4.18 3.82 4.56
N MET A 58 3.45 4.76 3.94
CA MET A 58 3.57 6.20 4.21
C MET A 58 3.26 6.54 5.67
N LEU A 59 2.22 5.94 6.26
CA LEU A 59 1.87 6.18 7.66
C LEU A 59 2.99 5.73 8.60
N LEU A 60 3.53 4.53 8.39
CA LEU A 60 4.60 3.96 9.21
C LEU A 60 5.93 4.71 9.04
N GLU A 61 6.25 5.14 7.83
CA GLU A 61 7.41 5.98 7.53
C GLU A 61 7.30 7.35 8.22
N ASN A 62 6.16 8.02 8.10
CA ASN A 62 5.92 9.30 8.75
C ASN A 62 6.02 9.20 10.28
N TYR A 63 5.49 8.11 10.87
CA TYR A 63 5.59 7.86 12.30
C TYR A 63 7.05 7.66 12.73
N ARG A 64 7.81 6.81 12.02
CA ARG A 64 9.25 6.62 12.26
C ARG A 64 10.05 7.91 12.17
N ASN A 65 9.79 8.73 11.15
CA ASN A 65 10.50 10.00 10.94
C ASN A 65 10.16 11.04 12.02
N SER A 66 8.96 10.97 12.59
CA SER A 66 8.55 11.83 13.71
C SER A 66 9.17 11.38 15.04
N ASP A 67 9.38 10.07 15.21
CA ASP A 67 10.00 9.48 16.40
C ASP A 67 11.53 9.63 16.44
N ILE A 68 12.19 10.02 15.33
CA ILE A 68 13.63 10.38 15.34
C ILE A 68 13.91 11.53 16.33
N PHE A 69 12.92 12.38 16.60
CA PHE A 69 13.06 13.50 17.56
C PHE A 69 12.65 13.14 19.00
N HIS A 70 12.17 11.91 19.28
CA HIS A 70 11.76 11.49 20.63
C HIS A 70 12.79 10.55 21.31
N SER A 71 13.87 10.17 20.63
CA SER A 71 14.92 9.29 21.16
C SER A 71 16.17 10.03 21.69
N GLU A 72 16.29 11.35 21.49
CA GLU A 72 17.40 12.14 22.06
C GLU A 72 17.13 12.68 23.47
N ASP A 73 15.92 12.50 24.03
CA ASP A 73 15.52 13.09 25.33
C ASP A 73 15.44 12.05 26.47
N LYS A 74 16.31 11.04 26.45
CA LYS A 74 16.61 10.18 27.61
C LYS A 74 18.11 10.01 27.78
N GLY A 75 18.75 11.14 28.04
CA GLY A 75 20.10 11.20 28.61
C GLY A 75 20.11 12.19 29.77
N ASP A 76 19.74 11.69 30.96
CA ASP A 76 20.14 12.22 32.27
C ASP A 76 20.09 11.07 33.30
#